data_AF-A0AAU7U6H4-F1
#
_entry.id   AF-A0AAU7U6H4-F1
#
_cell.length_a   1.000
_cell.length_b   1.000
_cell.length_c   1.000
_cell.angle_alpha   90.00
_cell.angle_beta   90.00
_cell.angle_gamma   90.00
#
_symmetry.space_group_name_H-M   'P 1'
#
loop_
_entity.id
_entity.type
_entity.pdbx_description
1 polymer ?
#
loop_
_entity_poly.entity_id
_entity_poly.type
_entity_poly.pdbx_seq_one_letter_code
_entity_poly.pdbx_strand_id
1 'polypeptide(L)'
;MPILKPLVLTALLAMTACGAGSAPTPSSPSGSGTPPTQSGGGTPPSTSGGGTPSTPPGPGTPSTPPGSGPCPPAGPIAAPAAGPLDAALFGVWTDVTDKLELAFLPDGRAFMLDTRPGTKVGAQPGTWQVRQGKLDFHWLISGPDRESYGVSGNGMTVAGWIEMNRTGSAGDAPGEYARQTAAAAADAQTWQARYPVGPIVASNAKNDPQPGRVCAGATVYSGEGLDVEDMTILTAYYTDPYQVVHEYKTGQAVEFNFLPNGRFWHNSWLAKGVDANFQPVHELITVWGRYRVQPGPALEGDTVTLEYDGGTTETVKVLGGRRYLYQPGSDILYLNQHPKPTPGG
;
A
#
# COMPACT_ATOMS: atom_id res chain seq x y z
N MET A 1 -9.51 3.07 -21.98
CA MET A 1 -9.21 2.58 -20.62
C MET A 1 -8.77 3.79 -19.81
N PRO A 2 -9.55 4.27 -18.83
CA PRO A 2 -9.12 5.40 -18.02
C PRO A 2 -7.97 4.95 -17.11
N ILE A 3 -6.91 5.74 -17.17
CA ILE A 3 -5.65 5.58 -16.46
C ILE A 3 -5.92 5.99 -15.01
N LEU A 4 -5.79 5.04 -14.08
CA LEU A 4 -5.57 5.33 -12.66
C LEU A 4 -4.41 6.32 -12.57
N LYS A 5 -4.65 7.49 -11.96
CA LYS A 5 -3.62 8.50 -11.72
C LYS A 5 -2.42 7.82 -11.05
N PRO A 6 -1.19 7.94 -11.58
CA PRO A 6 0.00 7.53 -10.84
C PRO A 6 0.21 8.57 -9.75
N LEU A 7 -0.22 8.25 -8.52
CA LEU A 7 0.14 9.02 -7.35
C LEU A 7 1.62 8.72 -7.05
N VAL A 8 2.44 9.72 -7.33
CA VAL A 8 3.88 9.73 -7.17
C VAL A 8 4.24 9.53 -5.71
N LEU A 9 4.94 8.43 -5.45
CA LEU A 9 5.59 8.05 -4.19
C LEU A 9 6.50 9.18 -3.69
N THR A 10 5.99 10.08 -2.86
CA THR A 10 6.77 11.17 -2.24
C THR A 10 7.16 10.85 -0.78
N ALA A 11 6.79 9.69 -0.25
CA ALA A 11 6.96 9.40 1.18
C ALA A 11 8.16 8.51 1.57
N LEU A 12 8.93 7.93 0.63
CA LEU A 12 10.02 6.99 0.98
C LEU A 12 11.46 7.50 0.78
N LEU A 13 11.65 8.76 0.37
CA LEU A 13 12.99 9.34 0.11
C LEU A 13 13.54 10.25 1.22
N ALA A 14 12.89 10.32 2.39
CA ALA A 14 13.34 11.16 3.50
C ALA A 14 14.42 10.53 4.40
N MET A 15 14.97 9.34 4.08
CA MET A 15 15.96 8.66 4.93
C MET A 15 17.36 8.47 4.35
N THR A 16 17.75 9.21 3.30
CA THR A 16 19.17 9.21 2.88
C THR A 16 19.58 10.53 2.23
N ALA A 17 19.80 11.57 3.03
CA ALA A 17 20.60 12.72 2.62
C ALA A 17 21.30 13.36 3.83
N CYS A 18 22.36 12.70 4.29
CA CYS A 18 23.39 13.34 5.09
C CYS A 18 24.74 12.99 4.49
N GLY A 19 25.41 13.99 3.91
CA GLY A 19 26.87 14.01 3.77
C GLY A 19 27.46 13.59 2.42
N ALA A 20 28.11 14.58 1.79
CA ALA A 20 29.26 14.50 0.87
C ALA A 20 29.06 13.74 -0.47
N GLY A 21 29.61 14.17 -1.59
CA GLY A 21 30.55 15.22 -1.89
C GLY A 21 30.71 15.29 -3.42
N SER A 22 31.30 16.38 -3.87
CA SER A 22 31.57 16.69 -5.27
C SER A 22 32.22 15.52 -6.02
N ALA A 23 31.71 15.21 -7.22
CA ALA A 23 32.40 14.37 -8.18
C ALA A 23 32.66 15.14 -9.49
N PRO A 24 33.78 14.86 -10.18
CA PRO A 24 34.34 15.72 -11.22
C PRO A 24 33.88 15.33 -12.63
N THR A 25 34.07 16.26 -13.55
CA THR A 25 33.95 16.13 -15.00
C THR A 25 34.83 15.00 -15.57
N PRO A 26 34.31 14.13 -16.45
CA PRO A 26 35.15 13.24 -17.25
C PRO A 26 35.49 13.86 -18.61
N SER A 27 36.78 14.00 -18.90
CA SER A 27 37.32 14.18 -20.24
C SER A 27 37.59 12.82 -20.90
N SER A 28 37.25 12.74 -22.19
CA SER A 28 37.28 11.58 -23.09
C SER A 28 38.64 10.88 -23.27
N PRO A 29 38.67 9.66 -23.86
CA PRO A 29 39.83 8.77 -23.86
C PRO A 29 40.66 8.89 -25.13
N SER A 30 41.96 8.60 -25.01
CA SER A 30 42.83 8.30 -26.15
C SER A 30 43.75 7.12 -25.85
N GLY A 31 43.61 6.07 -26.66
CA GLY A 31 44.76 5.45 -27.32
C GLY A 31 45.54 4.34 -26.61
N SER A 32 45.35 3.12 -27.13
CA SER A 32 46.36 2.16 -27.59
C SER A 32 47.41 1.57 -26.63
N GLY A 33 47.52 0.23 -26.67
CA GLY A 33 48.80 -0.47 -26.48
C GLY A 33 48.73 -1.78 -25.70
N THR A 34 48.92 -2.89 -26.42
CA THR A 34 49.00 -4.30 -25.97
C THR A 34 50.31 -4.64 -25.20
N PRO A 35 50.50 -5.85 -24.63
CA PRO A 35 51.12 -6.11 -23.32
C PRO A 35 52.59 -6.58 -23.39
N PRO A 36 53.22 -6.92 -22.24
CA PRO A 36 53.49 -8.36 -22.03
C PRO A 36 53.45 -8.86 -20.57
N THR A 37 53.40 -10.18 -20.50
CA THR A 37 53.57 -11.14 -19.39
C THR A 37 54.91 -10.99 -18.62
N GLN A 38 54.90 -11.15 -17.29
CA GLN A 38 55.92 -11.95 -16.59
C GLN A 38 55.55 -12.29 -15.12
N SER A 39 56.01 -13.47 -14.73
CA SER A 39 55.87 -14.23 -13.49
C SER A 39 56.96 -13.94 -12.44
N GLY A 40 56.67 -14.25 -11.18
CA GLY A 40 57.65 -14.41 -10.07
C GLY A 40 57.20 -13.61 -8.83
N GLY A 41 56.99 -14.17 -7.64
CA GLY A 41 57.73 -15.23 -6.96
C GLY A 41 58.79 -14.60 -6.07
N GLY A 42 58.49 -14.32 -4.79
CA GLY A 42 59.48 -13.82 -3.84
C GLY A 42 58.91 -13.35 -2.49
N THR A 43 59.24 -14.10 -1.44
CA THR A 43 59.16 -13.76 0.00
C THR A 43 60.57 -13.94 0.56
N PRO A 44 60.95 -13.45 1.77
CA PRO A 44 60.89 -12.12 2.40
C PRO A 44 62.34 -11.54 2.61
N PRO A 45 62.55 -10.47 3.41
CA PRO A 45 62.96 -10.75 4.80
C PRO A 45 62.38 -9.79 5.86
N SER A 46 62.45 -10.29 7.10
CA SER A 46 62.15 -9.61 8.35
C SER A 46 63.05 -8.40 8.62
N THR A 47 62.46 -7.31 9.10
CA THR A 47 63.15 -6.32 9.93
C THR A 47 62.32 -6.03 11.17
N SER A 48 62.94 -6.33 12.31
CA SER A 48 62.59 -5.92 13.66
C SER A 48 62.64 -4.41 13.82
N GLY A 49 61.59 -3.81 14.39
CA GLY A 49 61.58 -2.42 14.82
C GLY A 49 60.48 -2.23 15.86
N GLY A 50 60.89 -2.07 17.12
CA GLY A 50 60.00 -1.87 18.26
C GLY A 50 59.22 -0.57 18.14
N GLY A 51 57.90 -0.68 18.28
CA GLY A 51 56.98 0.42 18.51
C GLY A 51 55.96 -0.05 19.54
N THR A 52 55.86 0.70 20.63
CA THR A 52 54.88 0.54 21.70
C THR A 52 53.45 0.40 21.14
N PRO A 53 52.70 -0.66 21.51
CA PRO A 53 51.32 -0.79 21.08
C PRO A 53 50.44 0.16 21.89
N SER A 54 49.99 1.24 21.25
CA SER A 54 48.79 1.96 21.69
C SER A 54 47.60 1.00 21.63
N THR A 55 47.03 0.75 22.80
CA THR A 55 45.87 -0.12 23.03
C THR A 55 44.72 0.25 22.09
N PRO A 56 44.18 -0.71 21.30
CA PRO A 56 42.93 -0.49 20.58
C PRO A 56 41.81 -0.29 21.61
N PRO A 57 40.84 0.62 21.40
CA PRO A 57 39.65 0.66 22.21
C PRO A 57 39.00 -0.73 22.21
N GLY A 58 38.76 -1.27 23.41
CA GLY A 58 38.17 -2.58 23.58
C GLY A 58 36.81 -2.71 22.90
N PRO A 59 36.35 -3.94 22.64
CA PRO A 59 35.02 -4.17 22.10
C PRO A 59 34.00 -3.52 23.05
N GLY A 60 33.28 -2.54 22.52
CA GLY A 60 32.17 -1.92 23.21
C GLY A 60 31.22 -3.01 23.70
N THR A 61 30.77 -2.87 24.94
CA THR A 61 29.66 -3.64 25.48
C THR A 61 28.53 -3.67 24.45
N PRO A 62 27.94 -4.84 24.13
CA PRO A 62 26.76 -4.88 23.28
C PRO A 62 25.68 -4.03 23.96
N SER A 63 25.37 -2.89 23.35
CA SER A 63 24.25 -2.06 23.75
C SER A 63 23.01 -2.92 23.69
N THR A 64 22.42 -3.17 24.86
CA THR A 64 21.11 -3.80 25.00
C THR A 64 20.15 -3.16 24.00
N PRO A 65 19.41 -3.93 23.18
CA PRO A 65 18.40 -3.36 22.31
C PRO A 65 17.48 -2.46 23.14
N PRO A 66 17.14 -1.25 22.67
CA PRO A 66 16.22 -0.39 23.40
C PRO A 66 14.96 -1.21 23.72
N GLY A 67 14.66 -1.28 25.02
CA GLY A 67 13.58 -2.09 25.55
C GLY A 67 12.27 -1.78 24.83
N SER A 68 11.46 -2.81 24.64
CA SER A 68 10.09 -2.74 24.15
C SER A 68 9.24 -1.86 25.07
N GLY A 69 9.33 -0.54 24.88
CA GLY A 69 8.42 0.41 25.49
C GLY A 69 6.99 0.16 25.01
N PRO A 70 5.98 0.46 25.84
CA PRO A 70 4.58 0.34 25.43
C PRO A 70 4.30 1.34 24.31
N CYS A 71 3.72 0.87 23.20
CA CYS A 71 3.46 1.74 22.06
C CYS A 71 2.21 2.61 22.27
N PRO A 72 2.26 3.91 21.91
CA PRO A 72 1.22 4.89 22.25
C PRO A 72 -0.12 4.63 21.53
N PRO A 73 -1.26 5.12 22.06
CA PRO A 73 -2.55 5.05 21.40
C PRO A 73 -2.70 6.08 20.26
N ALA A 74 -3.46 5.75 19.23
CA ALA A 74 -3.78 6.67 18.13
C ALA A 74 -4.88 7.67 18.53
N GLY A 75 -4.73 8.95 18.12
CA GLY A 75 -5.74 9.99 18.30
C GLY A 75 -6.78 10.01 17.17
N PRO A 76 -8.00 10.54 17.41
CA PRO A 76 -9.06 10.59 16.39
C PRO A 76 -8.82 11.68 15.32
N ILE A 77 -9.21 11.39 14.08
CA ILE A 77 -9.23 12.35 12.94
C ILE A 77 -10.61 13.02 12.90
N ALA A 78 -10.66 14.35 12.76
CA ALA A 78 -11.91 15.12 12.69
C ALA A 78 -12.61 14.98 11.32
N ALA A 79 -13.93 14.80 11.32
CA ALA A 79 -14.75 14.73 10.11
C ALA A 79 -15.08 16.14 9.56
N PRO A 80 -15.13 16.34 8.23
CA PRO A 80 -15.47 17.64 7.63
C PRO A 80 -16.97 17.98 7.76
N ALA A 81 -17.29 19.28 7.74
CA ALA A 81 -18.66 19.80 7.88
C ALA A 81 -19.57 19.45 6.67
N ALA A 82 -20.82 19.10 6.93
CA ALA A 82 -21.79 18.68 5.90
C ALA A 82 -22.23 19.84 4.98
N GLY A 83 -22.16 19.63 3.66
CA GLY A 83 -22.74 20.49 2.63
C GLY A 83 -24.22 20.14 2.32
N PRO A 84 -24.88 20.89 1.43
CA PRO A 84 -26.26 20.60 1.05
C PRO A 84 -26.37 19.28 0.26
N LEU A 85 -27.50 18.60 0.43
CA LEU A 85 -27.88 17.41 -0.34
C LEU A 85 -28.86 17.80 -1.44
N ASP A 86 -28.70 17.20 -2.63
CA ASP A 86 -29.60 17.43 -3.77
C ASP A 86 -30.66 16.32 -3.82
N ALA A 87 -31.91 16.70 -3.52
CA ALA A 87 -33.03 15.75 -3.45
C ALA A 87 -33.33 15.04 -4.78
N ALA A 88 -32.89 15.60 -5.92
CA ALA A 88 -33.00 14.92 -7.20
C ALA A 88 -32.19 13.62 -7.24
N LEU A 89 -31.17 13.46 -6.41
CA LEU A 89 -30.31 12.27 -6.38
C LEU A 89 -30.85 11.15 -5.49
N PHE A 90 -31.81 11.42 -4.59
CA PHE A 90 -32.27 10.41 -3.62
C PHE A 90 -32.92 9.21 -4.32
N GLY A 91 -32.40 8.02 -4.10
CA GLY A 91 -32.88 6.82 -4.78
C GLY A 91 -31.78 5.79 -5.02
N VAL A 92 -32.15 4.75 -5.75
CA VAL A 92 -31.25 3.70 -6.24
C VAL A 92 -31.05 3.92 -7.73
N TRP A 93 -29.79 3.91 -8.16
CA TRP A 93 -29.38 4.15 -9.54
C TRP A 93 -28.54 2.99 -10.02
N THR A 94 -28.80 2.47 -11.21
CA THR A 94 -27.93 1.48 -11.86
C THR A 94 -27.42 2.01 -13.19
N ASP A 95 -26.19 1.65 -13.56
CA ASP A 95 -25.71 1.91 -14.91
C ASP A 95 -26.42 1.05 -15.95
N VAL A 96 -26.28 1.40 -17.22
CA VAL A 96 -26.92 0.67 -18.34
C VAL A 96 -26.50 -0.80 -18.47
N THR A 97 -25.42 -1.21 -17.80
CA THR A 97 -24.96 -2.60 -17.81
C THR A 97 -25.36 -3.39 -16.55
N ASP A 98 -26.04 -2.75 -15.60
CA ASP A 98 -26.39 -3.26 -14.27
C ASP A 98 -25.18 -3.80 -13.49
N LYS A 99 -24.00 -3.21 -13.73
CA LYS A 99 -22.75 -3.56 -13.06
C LYS A 99 -22.31 -2.52 -12.04
N LEU A 100 -22.86 -1.32 -12.07
CA LEU A 100 -22.66 -0.29 -11.06
C LEU A 100 -24.01 0.14 -10.51
N GLU A 101 -24.16 0.05 -9.20
CA GLU A 101 -25.31 0.53 -8.44
C GLU A 101 -24.85 1.57 -7.41
N LEU A 102 -25.61 2.66 -7.31
CA LEU A 102 -25.46 3.70 -6.29
C LEU A 102 -26.77 3.91 -5.55
N ALA A 103 -26.75 3.82 -4.23
CA ALA A 103 -27.89 4.20 -3.38
C ALA A 103 -27.57 5.50 -2.64
N PHE A 104 -28.41 6.53 -2.81
CA PHE A 104 -28.26 7.83 -2.13
C PHE A 104 -29.40 8.05 -1.14
N LEU A 105 -29.05 8.22 0.14
CA LEU A 105 -30.03 8.47 1.19
C LEU A 105 -30.18 9.98 1.48
N PRO A 106 -31.38 10.43 1.93
CA PRO A 106 -31.62 11.82 2.33
C PRO A 106 -30.81 12.31 3.54
N ASP A 107 -30.14 11.41 4.27
CA ASP A 107 -29.28 11.73 5.41
C ASP A 107 -27.79 11.86 5.03
N GLY A 108 -27.48 11.79 3.74
CA GLY A 108 -26.11 11.92 3.22
C GLY A 108 -25.31 10.63 3.23
N ARG A 109 -25.89 9.48 3.62
CA ARG A 109 -25.25 8.17 3.41
C ARG A 109 -25.39 7.72 1.96
N ALA A 110 -24.36 7.03 1.49
CA ALA A 110 -24.34 6.41 0.17
C ALA A 110 -23.82 4.97 0.23
N PHE A 111 -24.21 4.16 -0.75
CA PHE A 111 -23.63 2.85 -0.98
C PHE A 111 -23.27 2.68 -2.45
N MET A 112 -22.15 2.01 -2.73
CA MET A 112 -21.72 1.63 -4.06
C MET A 112 -21.58 0.12 -4.15
N LEU A 113 -22.16 -0.49 -5.19
CA LEU A 113 -21.88 -1.85 -5.63
C LEU A 113 -21.34 -1.79 -7.06
N ASP A 114 -20.15 -2.31 -7.30
CA ASP A 114 -19.48 -2.32 -8.60
C ASP A 114 -18.96 -3.72 -8.93
N THR A 115 -19.67 -4.39 -9.83
CA THR A 115 -19.39 -5.75 -10.30
C THR A 115 -18.68 -5.76 -11.66
N ARG A 116 -18.19 -4.60 -12.13
CA ARG A 116 -17.44 -4.52 -13.39
C ARG A 116 -16.12 -5.32 -13.30
N PRO A 117 -15.72 -6.03 -14.37
CA PRO A 117 -14.44 -6.72 -14.38
C PRO A 117 -13.27 -5.75 -14.14
N GLY A 118 -12.34 -6.12 -13.26
CA GLY A 118 -11.16 -5.32 -12.93
C GLY A 118 -11.38 -4.28 -11.82
N THR A 119 -12.60 -4.13 -11.31
CA THR A 119 -12.87 -3.28 -10.14
C THR A 119 -12.14 -3.82 -8.91
N LYS A 120 -11.33 -2.95 -8.28
CA LYS A 120 -10.61 -3.26 -7.04
C LYS A 120 -11.57 -3.39 -5.85
N VAL A 121 -12.52 -2.45 -5.72
CA VAL A 121 -13.50 -2.38 -4.62
C VAL A 121 -14.89 -2.71 -5.12
N GLY A 122 -15.34 -3.94 -4.85
CA GLY A 122 -16.63 -4.42 -5.37
C GLY A 122 -17.86 -3.84 -4.67
N ALA A 123 -17.76 -3.48 -3.39
CA ALA A 123 -18.87 -2.88 -2.65
C ALA A 123 -18.36 -2.05 -1.47
N GLN A 124 -19.00 -0.92 -1.18
CA GLN A 124 -18.65 -0.09 -0.03
C GLN A 124 -19.76 0.90 0.39
N PRO A 125 -19.94 1.14 1.69
CA PRO A 125 -20.67 2.30 2.18
C PRO A 125 -19.81 3.56 2.13
N GLY A 126 -20.45 4.71 2.22
CA GLY A 126 -19.80 6.01 2.33
C GLY A 126 -20.79 7.10 2.69
N THR A 127 -20.31 8.34 2.58
CA THR A 127 -21.17 9.53 2.62
C THR A 127 -21.04 10.31 1.32
N TRP A 128 -22.03 11.14 1.04
CA TRP A 128 -22.08 11.99 -0.14
C TRP A 128 -22.69 13.34 0.20
N GLN A 129 -22.35 14.33 -0.61
CA GLN A 129 -22.92 15.67 -0.57
C GLN A 129 -22.64 16.38 -1.90
N VAL A 130 -23.26 17.54 -2.11
CA VAL A 130 -22.94 18.40 -3.25
C VAL A 130 -22.03 19.53 -2.79
N ARG A 131 -20.83 19.62 -3.38
CA ARG A 131 -19.92 20.75 -3.17
C ARG A 131 -19.45 21.30 -4.51
N GLN A 132 -19.60 22.61 -4.69
CA GLN A 132 -19.19 23.31 -5.92
C GLN A 132 -19.79 22.69 -7.20
N GLY A 133 -21.05 22.24 -7.13
CA GLY A 133 -21.75 21.61 -8.25
C GLY A 133 -21.25 20.21 -8.62
N LYS A 134 -20.50 19.54 -7.72
CA LYS A 134 -20.01 18.18 -7.90
C LYS A 134 -20.46 17.27 -6.76
N LEU A 135 -20.59 15.99 -7.06
CA LEU A 135 -20.72 14.94 -6.04
C LEU A 135 -19.40 14.84 -5.31
N ASP A 136 -19.42 15.02 -3.99
CA ASP A 136 -18.27 14.86 -3.10
C ASP A 136 -18.56 13.64 -2.23
N PHE A 137 -17.94 12.51 -2.58
CA PHE A 137 -18.05 11.24 -1.89
C PHE A 137 -16.94 11.09 -0.86
N HIS A 138 -17.26 10.43 0.24
CA HIS A 138 -16.28 9.89 1.18
C HIS A 138 -16.58 8.42 1.37
N TRP A 139 -15.97 7.60 0.53
CA TRP A 139 -16.12 6.15 0.57
C TRP A 139 -15.29 5.54 1.70
N LEU A 140 -15.81 4.46 2.30
CA LEU A 140 -15.10 3.78 3.38
C LEU A 140 -13.78 3.18 2.93
N ILE A 141 -13.72 2.60 1.72
CA ILE A 141 -12.55 1.86 1.22
C ILE A 141 -11.75 2.70 0.21
N SER A 142 -12.42 3.30 -0.76
CA SER A 142 -11.77 4.12 -1.80
C SER A 142 -11.41 5.54 -1.35
N GLY A 143 -11.83 5.97 -0.16
CA GLY A 143 -11.54 7.31 0.35
C GLY A 143 -12.36 8.43 -0.31
N PRO A 144 -11.87 9.68 -0.26
CA PRO A 144 -12.56 10.83 -0.83
C PRO A 144 -12.53 10.82 -2.35
N ASP A 145 -13.67 11.07 -2.98
CA ASP A 145 -13.79 11.13 -4.44
C ASP A 145 -14.70 12.29 -4.86
N ARG A 146 -14.43 12.91 -6.00
CA ARG A 146 -15.22 14.06 -6.47
C ARG A 146 -15.51 13.97 -7.96
N GLU A 147 -16.80 13.89 -8.25
CA GLU A 147 -17.28 13.61 -9.60
C GLU A 147 -18.25 14.67 -10.12
N SER A 148 -18.14 14.97 -11.41
CA SER A 148 -19.17 15.75 -12.11
C SER A 148 -20.44 14.91 -12.22
N TYR A 149 -21.60 15.56 -12.08
CA TYR A 149 -22.87 14.88 -12.25
C TYR A 149 -23.88 15.75 -13.00
N GLY A 150 -24.88 15.10 -13.59
CA GLY A 150 -26.08 15.75 -14.14
C GLY A 150 -27.28 14.84 -13.95
N VAL A 151 -28.44 15.41 -13.64
CA VAL A 151 -29.70 14.67 -13.45
C VAL A 151 -30.76 15.21 -14.39
N SER A 152 -31.43 14.32 -15.13
CA SER A 152 -32.55 14.63 -16.00
C SER A 152 -33.65 13.59 -15.84
N GLY A 153 -34.65 13.89 -15.00
CA GLY A 153 -35.73 12.97 -14.65
C GLY A 153 -35.21 11.72 -13.95
N ASN A 154 -35.34 10.57 -14.60
CA ASN A 154 -34.83 9.28 -14.11
C ASN A 154 -33.44 8.94 -14.67
N GLY A 155 -32.84 9.80 -15.50
CA GLY A 155 -31.46 9.64 -15.96
C GLY A 155 -30.50 10.46 -15.10
N MET A 156 -29.31 9.90 -14.87
CA MET A 156 -28.18 10.58 -14.24
C MET A 156 -26.90 10.25 -15.00
N THR A 157 -26.09 11.26 -15.27
CA THR A 157 -24.71 11.06 -15.76
C THR A 157 -23.75 11.33 -14.60
N VAL A 158 -22.83 10.41 -14.31
CA VAL A 158 -21.77 10.54 -13.30
C VAL A 158 -20.40 10.49 -13.98
N ALA A 159 -19.41 11.21 -13.44
CA ALA A 159 -18.07 11.37 -14.00
C ALA A 159 -18.04 11.93 -15.45
N GLY A 160 -19.18 12.43 -15.95
CA GLY A 160 -19.34 12.95 -17.30
C GLY A 160 -19.50 11.89 -18.39
N TRP A 161 -19.56 10.60 -18.06
CA TRP A 161 -19.68 9.52 -19.04
C TRP A 161 -20.43 8.26 -18.56
N ILE A 162 -20.64 8.10 -17.25
CA ILE A 162 -21.37 6.95 -16.71
C ILE A 162 -22.85 7.30 -16.72
N GLU A 163 -23.60 6.71 -17.65
CA GLU A 163 -25.05 6.86 -17.71
C GLU A 163 -25.74 5.88 -16.76
N MET A 164 -26.60 6.41 -15.91
CA MET A 164 -27.34 5.67 -14.89
C MET A 164 -28.83 5.96 -14.97
N ASN A 165 -29.64 4.95 -14.65
CA ASN A 165 -31.09 5.04 -14.56
C ASN A 165 -31.53 4.85 -13.11
N ARG A 166 -32.53 5.63 -12.68
CA ARG A 166 -33.16 5.43 -11.38
C ARG A 166 -34.02 4.17 -11.43
N THR A 167 -33.61 3.16 -10.67
CA THR A 167 -34.32 1.87 -10.53
C THR A 167 -35.10 1.77 -9.23
N GLY A 168 -34.78 2.59 -8.23
CA GLY A 168 -35.51 2.70 -6.97
C GLY A 168 -35.74 4.15 -6.58
N SER A 169 -36.91 4.44 -6.01
CA SER A 169 -37.26 5.77 -5.51
C SER A 169 -36.49 6.12 -4.22
N ALA A 170 -36.62 7.37 -3.77
CA ALA A 170 -36.07 7.80 -2.48
C ALA A 170 -36.56 6.95 -1.29
N GLY A 171 -37.78 6.39 -1.37
CA GLY A 171 -38.33 5.50 -0.36
C GLY A 171 -37.74 4.08 -0.36
N ASP A 172 -37.20 3.64 -1.51
CA ASP A 172 -36.60 2.31 -1.67
C ASP A 172 -35.12 2.29 -1.25
N ALA A 173 -34.43 3.43 -1.39
CA ALA A 173 -33.00 3.57 -1.10
C ALA A 173 -32.58 3.12 0.32
N PRO A 174 -33.32 3.40 1.41
CA PRO A 174 -32.95 2.91 2.74
C PRO A 174 -32.96 1.38 2.85
N GLY A 175 -33.96 0.72 2.23
CA GLY A 175 -34.05 -0.73 2.22
C GLY A 175 -32.91 -1.37 1.43
N GLU A 176 -32.61 -0.79 0.26
CA GLU A 176 -31.51 -1.25 -0.59
C GLU A 176 -30.14 -1.03 0.07
N TYR A 177 -29.89 0.15 0.64
CA TYR A 177 -28.70 0.43 1.43
C TYR A 177 -28.51 -0.58 2.57
N ALA A 178 -29.58 -0.87 3.33
CA ALA A 178 -29.50 -1.82 4.44
C ALA A 178 -29.18 -3.24 3.94
N ARG A 179 -29.82 -3.68 2.85
CA ARG A 179 -29.58 -4.98 2.22
C ARG A 179 -28.13 -5.13 1.78
N GLN A 180 -27.61 -4.15 1.05
CA GLN A 180 -26.25 -4.17 0.51
C GLN A 180 -25.19 -4.04 1.62
N THR A 181 -25.44 -3.19 2.62
CA THR A 181 -24.56 -3.07 3.80
C THR A 181 -24.50 -4.39 4.57
N ALA A 182 -25.62 -5.08 4.75
CA ALA A 182 -25.64 -6.39 5.40
C ALA A 182 -24.88 -7.45 4.58
N ALA A 183 -25.04 -7.46 3.25
CA ALA A 183 -24.29 -8.35 2.37
C ALA A 183 -22.78 -8.10 2.44
N ALA A 184 -22.36 -6.83 2.38
CA ALA A 184 -20.96 -6.44 2.52
C ALA A 184 -20.39 -6.81 3.91
N ALA A 185 -21.19 -6.65 4.97
CA ALA A 185 -20.77 -7.04 6.32
C ALA A 185 -20.61 -8.56 6.45
N ALA A 186 -21.49 -9.36 5.84
CA ALA A 186 -21.40 -10.81 5.83
C ALA A 186 -20.17 -11.33 5.05
N ASP A 187 -19.88 -10.73 3.89
CA ASP A 187 -18.63 -11.00 3.16
C ASP A 187 -17.42 -10.63 4.04
N ALA A 188 -17.41 -9.45 4.64
CA ALA A 188 -16.33 -9.01 5.51
C ALA A 188 -16.11 -9.93 6.71
N GLN A 189 -17.17 -10.45 7.34
CA GLN A 189 -17.07 -11.45 8.40
C GLN A 189 -16.43 -12.75 7.92
N THR A 190 -16.77 -13.19 6.70
CA THR A 190 -16.15 -14.37 6.08
C THR A 190 -14.64 -14.18 5.93
N TRP A 191 -14.21 -12.98 5.53
CA TRP A 191 -12.80 -12.62 5.42
C TRP A 191 -12.10 -12.44 6.77
N GLN A 192 -12.79 -11.88 7.77
CA GLN A 192 -12.25 -11.81 9.13
C GLN A 192 -11.99 -13.21 9.70
N ALA A 193 -12.86 -14.19 9.43
CA ALA A 193 -12.65 -15.57 9.85
C ALA A 193 -11.43 -16.23 9.18
N ARG A 194 -11.09 -15.85 7.93
CA ARG A 194 -9.88 -16.34 7.23
C ARG A 194 -8.58 -15.77 7.82
N TYR A 195 -8.65 -14.55 8.35
CA TYR A 195 -7.51 -13.84 8.92
C TYR A 195 -7.79 -13.52 10.39
N PRO A 196 -7.81 -14.54 11.27
CA PRO A 196 -8.13 -14.35 12.67
C PRO A 196 -7.08 -13.47 13.36
N VAL A 197 -7.54 -12.61 14.25
CA VAL A 197 -6.68 -11.79 15.10
C VAL A 197 -6.56 -12.47 16.46
N GLY A 198 -5.32 -12.72 16.90
CA GLY A 198 -5.03 -13.46 18.12
C GLY A 198 -3.63 -13.13 18.66
N PRO A 199 -3.19 -13.80 19.73
CA PRO A 199 -1.85 -13.59 20.27
C PRO A 199 -0.77 -13.97 19.25
N ILE A 200 0.42 -13.38 19.41
CA ILE A 200 1.62 -13.73 18.63
C ILE A 200 1.87 -15.24 18.69
N VAL A 201 2.06 -15.85 17.52
CA VAL A 201 2.46 -17.25 17.35
C VAL A 201 3.96 -17.29 17.09
N ALA A 202 4.70 -17.98 17.96
CA ALA A 202 6.14 -18.11 17.79
C ALA A 202 6.47 -18.76 16.45
N SER A 203 7.06 -17.98 15.55
CA SER A 203 7.58 -18.45 14.27
C SER A 203 8.77 -17.58 13.86
N ASN A 204 9.73 -18.17 13.17
CA ASN A 204 10.87 -17.45 12.61
C ASN A 204 10.62 -17.30 11.11
N ALA A 205 10.35 -16.07 10.67
CA ALA A 205 10.30 -15.80 9.25
C ALA A 205 11.70 -15.89 8.66
N LYS A 206 11.81 -16.60 7.54
CA LYS A 206 13.05 -16.70 6.78
C LYS A 206 13.46 -15.28 6.36
N ASN A 207 14.71 -14.92 6.61
CA ASN A 207 15.30 -13.61 6.30
C ASN A 207 14.83 -12.41 7.15
N ASP A 208 14.06 -12.62 8.22
CA ASP A 208 13.86 -11.55 9.21
C ASP A 208 15.19 -11.25 9.90
N PRO A 209 15.73 -10.02 9.81
CA PRO A 209 16.98 -9.67 10.46
C PRO A 209 16.84 -9.58 12.00
N GLN A 210 15.61 -9.46 12.52
CA GLN A 210 15.33 -9.24 13.94
C GLN A 210 14.10 -10.03 14.40
N PRO A 211 14.10 -11.38 14.32
CA PRO A 211 12.92 -12.21 14.62
C PRO A 211 12.42 -12.08 16.06
N GLY A 212 13.28 -11.68 17.00
CA GLY A 212 12.91 -11.43 18.40
C GLY A 212 12.29 -10.04 18.65
N ARG A 213 12.32 -9.12 17.69
CA ARG A 213 11.84 -7.74 17.86
C ARG A 213 10.34 -7.66 17.57
N VAL A 214 9.55 -8.16 18.52
CA VAL A 214 8.08 -8.19 18.45
C VAL A 214 7.45 -7.24 19.47
N CYS A 215 6.17 -6.90 19.28
CA CYS A 215 5.40 -6.18 20.28
C CYS A 215 4.91 -7.17 21.35
N ALA A 216 5.57 -7.22 22.51
CA ALA A 216 5.19 -8.15 23.59
C ALA A 216 3.71 -7.98 23.98
N GLY A 217 2.97 -9.09 24.02
CA GLY A 217 1.53 -9.10 24.36
C GLY A 217 0.62 -8.53 23.27
N ALA A 218 1.13 -8.20 22.07
CA ALA A 218 0.29 -7.75 20.98
C ALA A 218 -0.60 -8.87 20.42
N THR A 219 -1.72 -8.43 19.88
CA THR A 219 -2.56 -9.21 18.97
C THR A 219 -2.14 -8.95 17.53
N VAL A 220 -2.17 -9.98 16.70
CA VAL A 220 -1.66 -10.01 15.31
C VAL A 220 -2.55 -10.91 14.46
N TYR A 221 -2.34 -10.95 13.15
CA TYR A 221 -3.01 -11.93 12.29
C TYR A 221 -2.43 -13.32 12.55
N SER A 222 -3.03 -14.05 13.49
CA SER A 222 -2.45 -15.24 14.15
C SER A 222 -2.63 -16.54 13.36
N GLY A 223 -3.33 -16.50 12.22
CA GLY A 223 -3.43 -17.63 11.29
C GLY A 223 -2.17 -17.79 10.44
N GLU A 224 -2.33 -17.86 9.12
CA GLU A 224 -1.20 -17.91 8.18
C GLU A 224 -0.54 -16.55 7.90
N GLY A 225 -0.94 -15.51 8.64
CA GLY A 225 -0.62 -14.12 8.31
C GLY A 225 -1.57 -13.51 7.28
N LEU A 226 -1.32 -12.27 6.91
CA LEU A 226 -2.06 -11.52 5.90
C LEU A 226 -1.06 -10.96 4.88
N ASP A 227 -1.36 -11.12 3.60
CA ASP A 227 -0.58 -10.57 2.49
C ASP A 227 -1.48 -9.61 1.71
N VAL A 228 -0.95 -8.41 1.43
CA VAL A 228 -1.61 -7.40 0.60
C VAL A 228 -0.60 -6.82 -0.38
N GLU A 229 -1.01 -6.74 -1.64
CA GLU A 229 -0.18 -6.31 -2.74
C GLU A 229 -0.92 -5.30 -3.62
N ASP A 230 -0.20 -4.29 -4.10
CA ASP A 230 -0.61 -3.51 -5.26
C ASP A 230 0.43 -3.69 -6.38
N MET A 231 -0.03 -4.11 -7.55
CA MET A 231 0.80 -4.26 -8.73
C MET A 231 0.26 -3.36 -9.83
N THR A 232 1.16 -2.58 -10.43
CA THR A 232 0.84 -1.68 -11.54
C THR A 232 1.76 -1.98 -12.72
N ILE A 233 1.17 -2.17 -13.90
CA ILE A 233 1.91 -2.21 -15.16
C ILE A 233 2.06 -0.78 -15.67
N LEU A 234 3.31 -0.37 -15.89
CA LEU A 234 3.69 0.95 -16.35
C LEU A 234 4.09 0.93 -17.83
N THR A 235 3.87 2.07 -18.48
CA THR A 235 4.51 2.37 -19.76
C THR A 235 5.70 3.27 -19.48
N ALA A 236 6.89 2.83 -19.86
CA ALA A 236 8.14 3.55 -19.64
C ALA A 236 8.85 3.77 -20.97
N TYR A 237 9.83 4.68 -20.95
CA TYR A 237 10.59 5.05 -22.13
C TYR A 237 12.07 5.07 -21.79
N TYR A 238 12.91 4.66 -22.74
CA TYR A 238 14.35 4.87 -22.66
C TYR A 238 14.86 5.43 -23.99
N THR A 239 16.02 6.09 -23.94
CA THR A 239 16.73 6.58 -25.13
C THR A 239 17.95 5.71 -25.35
N ASP A 240 18.10 5.16 -26.55
CA ASP A 240 19.25 4.32 -26.89
C ASP A 240 20.52 5.18 -27.19
N PRO A 241 21.69 4.56 -27.38
CA PRO A 241 22.91 5.31 -27.71
C PRO A 241 22.84 6.13 -28.99
N TYR A 242 21.89 5.85 -29.89
CA TYR A 242 21.65 6.58 -31.14
C TYR A 242 20.58 7.67 -31.01
N GLN A 243 20.17 8.02 -29.78
CA GLN A 243 19.15 9.02 -29.48
C GLN A 243 17.73 8.65 -29.95
N VAL A 244 17.46 7.36 -30.17
CA VAL A 244 16.10 6.89 -30.49
C VAL A 244 15.36 6.57 -29.19
N VAL A 245 14.13 7.09 -29.06
CA VAL A 245 13.25 6.83 -27.92
C VAL A 245 12.44 5.56 -28.19
N HIS A 246 12.48 4.64 -27.25
CA HIS A 246 11.76 3.36 -27.30
C HIS A 246 10.76 3.28 -26.16
N GLU A 247 9.54 2.84 -26.47
CA GLU A 247 8.52 2.51 -25.47
C GLU A 247 8.68 1.05 -25.02
N TYR A 248 8.50 0.78 -23.73
CA TYR A 248 8.40 -0.57 -23.20
C TYR A 248 7.42 -0.66 -22.02
N LYS A 249 7.01 -1.89 -21.70
CA LYS A 249 6.17 -2.19 -20.54
C LYS A 249 7.04 -2.72 -19.39
N THR A 250 6.76 -2.25 -18.18
CA THR A 250 7.46 -2.68 -16.95
C THR A 250 6.44 -2.76 -15.81
N GLY A 251 6.79 -3.43 -14.72
CA GLY A 251 5.93 -3.54 -13.55
C GLY A 251 6.50 -2.71 -12.40
N GLN A 252 5.62 -2.29 -11.50
CA GLN A 252 5.99 -2.00 -10.12
C GLN A 252 5.02 -2.76 -9.21
N ALA A 253 5.53 -3.26 -8.10
CA ALA A 253 4.71 -3.92 -7.10
C ALA A 253 5.11 -3.46 -5.71
N VAL A 254 4.13 -3.39 -4.82
CA VAL A 254 4.34 -3.12 -3.40
C VAL A 254 3.56 -4.16 -2.62
N GLU A 255 4.22 -4.82 -1.68
CA GLU A 255 3.66 -5.91 -0.88
C GLU A 255 3.88 -5.63 0.61
N PHE A 256 2.83 -5.84 1.42
CA PHE A 256 2.94 -5.96 2.86
C PHE A 256 2.61 -7.38 3.26
N ASN A 257 3.53 -8.00 3.99
CA ASN A 257 3.34 -9.33 4.53
C ASN A 257 3.33 -9.28 6.07
N PHE A 258 2.16 -9.51 6.64
CA PHE A 258 1.89 -9.55 8.07
C PHE A 258 2.05 -10.96 8.60
N LEU A 259 3.12 -11.23 9.33
CA LEU A 259 3.47 -12.56 9.77
C LEU A 259 2.83 -12.87 11.15
N PRO A 260 2.49 -14.13 11.45
CA PRO A 260 1.83 -14.49 12.71
C PRO A 260 2.74 -14.34 13.94
N ASN A 261 4.05 -14.15 13.77
CA ASN A 261 4.98 -13.79 14.85
C ASN A 261 4.93 -12.31 15.24
N GLY A 262 4.09 -11.48 14.62
CA GLY A 262 4.02 -10.04 14.88
C GLY A 262 5.10 -9.21 14.20
N ARG A 263 5.83 -9.81 13.26
CA ARG A 263 6.74 -9.12 12.35
C ARG A 263 6.04 -8.85 11.03
N PHE A 264 6.42 -7.79 10.35
CA PHE A 264 5.98 -7.57 8.98
C PHE A 264 7.16 -7.15 8.13
N TRP A 265 7.02 -7.32 6.84
CA TRP A 265 7.88 -6.64 5.87
C TRP A 265 7.04 -5.93 4.82
N HIS A 266 7.62 -4.87 4.29
CA HIS A 266 7.11 -4.07 3.20
C HIS A 266 8.15 -4.15 2.08
N ASN A 267 7.80 -4.83 0.99
CA ASN A 267 8.62 -4.87 -0.21
C ASN A 267 8.12 -3.86 -1.22
N SER A 268 9.05 -3.14 -1.84
CA SER A 268 8.80 -2.33 -3.02
C SER A 268 9.67 -2.86 -4.16
N TRP A 269 9.01 -3.33 -5.21
CA TRP A 269 9.62 -3.72 -6.48
C TRP A 269 9.41 -2.59 -7.47
N LEU A 270 10.45 -1.79 -7.71
CA LEU A 270 10.36 -0.53 -8.45
C LEU A 270 11.14 -0.63 -9.76
N ALA A 271 10.56 -0.13 -10.85
CA ALA A 271 11.25 -0.06 -12.15
C ALA A 271 12.45 0.90 -12.08
N LYS A 272 13.62 0.44 -12.52
CA LYS A 272 14.88 1.21 -12.52
C LYS A 272 15.32 1.66 -13.92
N GLY A 273 14.70 1.12 -14.97
CA GLY A 273 15.06 1.37 -16.36
C GLY A 273 15.25 0.07 -17.12
N VAL A 274 16.25 0.05 -18.01
CA VAL A 274 16.63 -1.14 -18.79
C VAL A 274 18.13 -1.44 -18.60
N ASP A 275 18.52 -2.71 -18.73
CA ASP A 275 19.93 -3.13 -18.72
C ASP A 275 20.59 -2.94 -20.09
N ALA A 276 21.85 -3.37 -20.21
CA ALA A 276 22.61 -3.33 -21.46
C ALA A 276 22.02 -4.20 -22.59
N ASN A 277 21.11 -5.13 -22.26
CA ASN A 277 20.36 -5.96 -23.22
C ASN A 277 18.94 -5.42 -23.46
N PHE A 278 18.67 -4.19 -23.02
CA PHE A 278 17.37 -3.53 -23.12
C PHE A 278 16.23 -4.28 -22.41
N GLN A 279 16.56 -5.08 -21.39
CA GLN A 279 15.56 -5.75 -20.56
C GLN A 279 15.20 -4.88 -19.35
N PRO A 280 13.92 -4.83 -18.93
CA PRO A 280 13.52 -4.08 -17.74
C PRO A 280 14.26 -4.53 -16.49
N VAL A 281 14.88 -3.59 -15.78
CA VAL A 281 15.55 -3.83 -14.50
C VAL A 281 14.71 -3.24 -13.39
N HIS A 282 14.69 -3.95 -12.27
CA HIS A 282 13.94 -3.54 -11.09
C HIS A 282 14.84 -3.51 -9.86
N GLU A 283 14.48 -2.67 -8.92
CA GLU A 283 15.07 -2.61 -7.59
C GLU A 283 14.07 -3.19 -6.58
N LEU A 284 14.55 -4.10 -5.73
CA LEU A 284 13.78 -4.63 -4.61
C LEU A 284 14.28 -3.97 -3.34
N ILE A 285 13.39 -3.24 -2.68
CA ILE A 285 13.62 -2.63 -1.37
C ILE A 285 12.76 -3.38 -0.36
N THR A 286 13.37 -3.92 0.69
CA THR A 286 12.67 -4.59 1.78
C THR A 286 12.86 -3.81 3.06
N VAL A 287 11.75 -3.40 3.69
CA VAL A 287 11.77 -2.79 5.01
C VAL A 287 11.04 -3.71 5.99
N TRP A 288 11.67 -3.98 7.13
CA TRP A 288 11.10 -4.79 8.20
C TRP A 288 10.52 -3.93 9.32
N GLY A 289 9.63 -4.52 10.07
CA GLY A 289 9.11 -3.94 11.30
C GLY A 289 8.32 -4.95 12.12
N ARG A 290 7.66 -4.42 13.15
CA ARG A 290 6.72 -5.14 14.00
C ARG A 290 5.37 -4.48 13.96
N TYR A 291 4.32 -5.26 14.18
CA TYR A 291 2.97 -4.73 14.11
C TYR A 291 2.09 -5.28 15.22
N ARG A 292 0.97 -4.60 15.42
CA ARG A 292 -0.13 -5.03 16.29
C ARG A 292 -1.45 -4.66 15.62
N VAL A 293 -2.45 -5.46 15.90
CA VAL A 293 -3.78 -5.37 15.31
C VAL A 293 -4.80 -5.16 16.42
N GLN A 294 -5.57 -4.09 16.31
CA GLN A 294 -6.78 -3.88 17.08
C GLN A 294 -7.97 -4.27 16.20
N PRO A 295 -8.69 -5.37 16.51
CA PRO A 295 -9.86 -5.77 15.75
C PRO A 295 -10.91 -4.65 15.71
N GLY A 296 -11.49 -4.44 14.53
CA GLY A 296 -12.61 -3.52 14.37
C GLY A 296 -13.89 -4.22 13.92
N PRO A 297 -15.00 -3.47 13.82
CA PRO A 297 -16.22 -4.00 13.25
C PRO A 297 -16.03 -4.38 11.78
N ALA A 298 -16.88 -5.29 11.28
CA ALA A 298 -16.65 -6.02 10.04
C ALA A 298 -16.34 -5.14 8.83
N LEU A 299 -17.09 -4.05 8.64
CA LEU A 299 -16.93 -3.15 7.49
C LEU A 299 -15.76 -2.18 7.69
N GLU A 300 -15.68 -1.56 8.86
CA GLU A 300 -14.66 -0.58 9.24
C GLU A 300 -13.26 -1.20 9.38
N GLY A 301 -13.21 -2.52 9.53
CA GLY A 301 -12.01 -3.33 9.56
C GLY A 301 -11.08 -3.03 10.72
N ASP A 302 -9.93 -3.70 10.70
CA ASP A 302 -8.97 -3.65 11.79
C ASP A 302 -8.11 -2.38 11.72
N THR A 303 -7.65 -1.93 12.87
CA THR A 303 -6.64 -0.88 12.97
C THR A 303 -5.30 -1.55 13.22
N VAL A 304 -4.34 -1.30 12.34
CA VAL A 304 -3.01 -1.93 12.41
C VAL A 304 -1.97 -0.84 12.67
N THR A 305 -1.22 -0.97 13.76
CA THR A 305 -0.06 -0.12 14.02
C THR A 305 1.18 -0.82 13.47
N LEU A 306 1.91 -0.13 12.60
CA LEU A 306 3.19 -0.56 12.04
C LEU A 306 4.31 0.20 12.73
N GLU A 307 5.32 -0.51 13.21
CA GLU A 307 6.56 0.06 13.72
C GLU A 307 7.72 -0.47 12.90
N TYR A 308 8.23 0.34 12.00
CA TYR A 308 9.37 0.02 11.16
C TYR A 308 10.64 -0.08 12.03
N ASP A 309 11.54 -0.98 11.66
CA ASP A 309 12.77 -1.21 12.42
C ASP A 309 13.67 0.04 12.46
N GLY A 310 13.56 0.90 11.44
CA GLY A 310 14.19 2.22 11.35
C GLY A 310 13.57 3.31 12.24
N GLY A 311 12.54 2.98 13.04
CA GLY A 311 11.99 3.86 14.09
C GLY A 311 10.75 4.67 13.70
N THR A 312 10.27 4.56 12.46
CA THR A 312 9.00 5.19 12.05
C THR A 312 7.81 4.35 12.52
N THR A 313 6.75 5.03 12.96
CA THR A 313 5.47 4.39 13.32
C THR A 313 4.37 4.93 12.43
N GLU A 314 3.52 4.04 11.92
CA GLU A 314 2.33 4.38 11.13
C GLU A 314 1.11 3.61 11.64
N THR A 315 -0.08 4.16 11.43
CA THR A 315 -1.34 3.44 11.64
C THR A 315 -2.09 3.33 10.32
N VAL A 316 -2.39 2.10 9.93
CA VAL A 316 -3.12 1.76 8.70
C VAL A 316 -4.43 1.07 9.05
N LYS A 317 -5.36 1.04 8.09
CA LYS A 317 -6.63 0.33 8.22
C LYS A 317 -6.65 -0.87 7.31
N VAL A 318 -6.97 -2.04 7.86
CA VAL A 318 -7.25 -3.26 7.08
C VAL A 318 -8.75 -3.46 7.05
N LEU A 319 -9.38 -2.88 6.02
CA LEU A 319 -10.83 -2.75 5.87
C LEU A 319 -11.50 -4.09 5.53
N GLY A 320 -12.81 -4.17 5.75
CA GLY A 320 -13.63 -5.36 5.48
C GLY A 320 -13.60 -5.82 4.01
N GLY A 321 -14.19 -7.00 3.75
CA GLY A 321 -14.16 -7.67 2.44
C GLY A 321 -12.82 -8.35 2.20
N ARG A 322 -12.29 -8.29 0.96
CA ARG A 322 -10.96 -8.85 0.54
C ARG A 322 -9.73 -8.29 1.30
N ARG A 323 -9.90 -7.73 2.51
CA ARG A 323 -8.88 -7.16 3.38
C ARG A 323 -8.03 -6.14 2.62
N TYR A 324 -8.60 -4.97 2.40
CA TYR A 324 -7.88 -3.86 1.79
C TYR A 324 -7.03 -3.17 2.84
N LEU A 325 -5.74 -2.96 2.54
CA LEU A 325 -4.91 -2.11 3.38
C LEU A 325 -4.96 -0.70 2.82
N TYR A 326 -5.51 0.24 3.58
CA TYR A 326 -5.46 1.66 3.29
C TYR A 326 -4.34 2.31 4.10
N GLN A 327 -3.40 2.93 3.40
CA GLN A 327 -2.27 3.65 3.98
C GLN A 327 -2.53 5.17 3.90
N PRO A 328 -2.91 5.84 5.01
CA PRO A 328 -3.28 7.25 4.97
C PRO A 328 -2.15 8.19 4.55
N GLY A 329 -0.89 7.84 4.84
CA GLY A 329 0.26 8.68 4.49
C GLY A 329 0.52 8.79 3.00
N SER A 330 0.06 7.81 2.20
CA SER A 330 0.28 7.74 0.76
C SER A 330 -1.02 7.82 -0.06
N ASP A 331 -2.18 7.68 0.58
CA ASP A 331 -3.49 7.55 -0.08
C ASP A 331 -3.53 6.35 -1.04
N ILE A 332 -2.82 5.27 -0.69
CA ILE A 332 -2.74 4.03 -1.48
C ILE A 332 -3.60 2.95 -0.83
N LEU A 333 -4.31 2.21 -1.69
CA LEU A 333 -5.12 1.04 -1.35
C LEU A 333 -4.47 -0.23 -1.91
N TYR A 334 -4.01 -1.12 -1.02
CA TYR A 334 -3.45 -2.43 -1.37
C TYR A 334 -4.52 -3.51 -1.21
N LEU A 335 -4.46 -4.56 -2.04
CA LEU A 335 -5.45 -5.64 -2.05
C LEU A 335 -4.81 -6.95 -1.63
N ASN A 336 -5.55 -7.80 -0.94
CA ASN A 336 -5.13 -9.18 -0.79
C ASN A 336 -5.27 -9.92 -2.14
N GLN A 337 -4.18 -9.99 -2.89
CA GLN A 337 -4.13 -10.67 -4.19
C GLN A 337 -4.03 -12.20 -4.05
N HIS A 338 -3.56 -12.68 -2.90
CA HIS A 338 -3.30 -14.09 -2.64
C HIS A 338 -4.12 -14.59 -1.44
N PRO A 339 -5.46 -14.61 -1.57
CA PRO A 339 -6.29 -14.98 -0.45
C PRO A 339 -6.04 -16.43 -0.06
N LYS A 340 -5.69 -16.64 1.21
CA LYS A 340 -5.50 -17.98 1.76
C LYS A 340 -6.80 -18.78 1.69
N PRO A 341 -6.70 -20.12 1.54
CA PRO A 341 -7.86 -21.00 1.58
C PRO A 341 -8.60 -20.86 2.92
N THR A 342 -9.85 -21.33 2.96
CA THR A 342 -10.69 -21.14 4.14
C THR A 342 -10.17 -22.07 5.24
N PRO A 343 -10.15 -21.67 6.52
CA PRO A 343 -9.89 -22.62 7.59
C PRO A 343 -10.92 -23.77 7.54
N GLY A 344 -10.51 -24.95 7.07
CA GLY A 344 -11.37 -26.12 6.86
C GLY A 344 -11.86 -26.38 5.43
N GLY A 345 -11.35 -25.67 4.41
CA GLY A 345 -11.68 -25.87 3.00
C GLY A 345 -10.66 -25.30 2.04
#